data_AF-A0A1E7IUJ6-F1
#
_entry.id   AF-A0A1E7IUJ6-F1
#
_cell.length_a   1.000
_cell.length_b   1.000
_cell.length_c   1.000
_cell.angle_alpha   90.00
_cell.angle_beta   90.00
_cell.angle_gamma   90.00
#
_symmetry.space_group_name_H-M   'P 1'
#
loop_
_entity.id
_entity.type
_entity.pdbx_description
1 polymer ?
#
loop_
_entity_poly.entity_id
_entity_poly.type
_entity_poly.pdbx_seq_one_letter_code
_entity_poly.pdbx_strand_id
1 'polypeptide(L)'
;MWKVVVGGILYLLLGLSGCVRAPLPVVVLDPRLSQFVAVESGRLQSTELVEASGLATSRRRSDLLWAVNDSGNRSALYALAVDGRELGQVILAGVDNDDWEDLVAFTWRGKPWLLVADVGDNRGQRDRVVLHALPEPQADDQGRFSGEVQPAWSLTFTYPDGPHDCEAVAVDETAARILLLSKRSNPPMLYSLPLGPPPGVQLQMATVIGPVATIPPPSSFDLLLPYGQFRSQPTAMDLSTDSRDLLILTYRHAYLYQRSHGQEWAAA
;
A
#
# COMPACT_ATOMS: atom_id res chain seq x y z
N MET A 1 20.12 -4.83 13.70
CA MET A 1 20.91 -6.05 14.05
C MET A 1 20.02 -6.82 15.02
N TRP A 2 19.29 -7.88 14.64
CA TRP A 2 19.70 -9.25 14.23
C TRP A 2 18.67 -9.81 13.23
N LYS A 3 19.05 -10.25 12.01
CA LYS A 3 19.24 -11.65 11.58
C LYS A 3 18.38 -12.70 12.32
N VAL A 4 17.30 -13.15 11.68
CA VAL A 4 16.76 -14.50 11.92
C VAL A 4 17.27 -15.41 10.81
N VAL A 5 18.02 -16.42 11.23
CA VAL A 5 18.61 -17.49 10.43
C VAL A 5 17.52 -18.54 10.16
N VAL A 6 17.36 -18.89 8.88
CA VAL A 6 16.50 -19.97 8.40
C VAL A 6 17.10 -21.32 8.80
N GLY A 7 16.26 -22.20 9.36
CA GLY A 7 16.63 -23.57 9.68
C GLY A 7 15.51 -24.57 9.38
N GLY A 8 15.63 -25.26 8.25
CA GLY A 8 15.23 -26.66 8.06
C GLY A 8 13.76 -26.99 7.80
N ILE A 9 13.45 -27.42 6.57
CA ILE A 9 13.31 -28.85 6.22
C ILE A 9 13.16 -28.99 4.69
N LEU A 10 13.94 -29.92 4.16
CA LEU A 10 14.01 -30.38 2.78
C LEU A 10 12.74 -31.18 2.42
N TYR A 11 12.05 -30.81 1.35
CA TYR A 11 11.22 -31.76 0.60
C TYR A 11 11.81 -31.95 -0.79
N LEU A 12 12.36 -33.14 -1.01
CA LEU A 12 12.72 -33.66 -2.32
C LEU A 12 11.45 -34.26 -2.92
N LEU A 13 10.88 -33.64 -3.95
CA LEU A 13 9.87 -34.27 -4.80
C LEU A 13 10.38 -34.29 -6.24
N LEU A 14 10.81 -35.49 -6.66
CA LEU A 14 11.00 -35.84 -8.06
C LEU A 14 9.63 -35.90 -8.74
N GLY A 15 9.40 -35.02 -9.71
CA GLY A 15 8.25 -35.03 -10.60
C GLY A 15 8.70 -34.78 -12.03
N LEU A 16 8.41 -35.74 -12.90
CA LEU A 16 8.79 -35.79 -14.31
C LEU A 16 8.31 -34.59 -15.12
N SER A 17 9.10 -34.24 -16.14
CA SER A 17 8.85 -33.17 -17.10
C SER A 17 7.45 -33.19 -17.70
N GLY A 18 6.78 -32.04 -17.61
CA GLY A 18 5.63 -31.68 -18.44
C GLY A 18 5.51 -30.17 -18.45
N CYS A 19 5.74 -29.54 -19.61
CA CYS A 19 5.40 -28.15 -19.81
C CYS A 19 3.89 -27.97 -19.62
N VAL A 20 3.48 -27.52 -18.44
CA VAL A 20 2.14 -27.00 -18.21
C VAL A 20 2.33 -25.61 -17.64
N ARG A 21 2.07 -24.61 -18.47
CA ARG A 21 1.89 -23.23 -18.05
C ARG A 21 0.82 -23.26 -16.97
N ALA A 22 1.20 -23.04 -15.71
CA ALA A 22 0.24 -22.96 -14.63
C ALA A 22 -0.83 -21.94 -15.05
N PRO A 23 -2.13 -22.28 -15.02
CA PRO A 23 -3.15 -21.29 -15.28
C PRO A 23 -2.95 -20.16 -14.28
N LEU A 24 -3.00 -18.91 -14.76
CA LEU A 24 -3.08 -17.75 -13.89
C LEU A 24 -4.20 -18.00 -12.87
N PRO A 25 -4.03 -17.66 -11.59
CA PRO A 25 -5.11 -17.78 -10.63
C PRO A 25 -6.28 -16.94 -11.13
N VAL A 26 -7.35 -17.61 -11.57
CA VAL A 26 -8.61 -16.97 -11.88
C VAL A 26 -9.29 -16.74 -10.54
N VAL A 27 -9.28 -15.49 -10.08
CA VAL A 27 -10.13 -15.06 -8.97
C VAL A 27 -11.57 -15.10 -9.48
N VAL A 28 -12.26 -16.22 -9.24
CA VAL A 28 -13.70 -16.31 -9.45
C VAL A 28 -14.35 -15.65 -8.24
N LEU A 29 -14.85 -14.42 -8.43
CA LEU A 29 -15.69 -13.77 -7.44
C LEU A 29 -17.06 -14.48 -7.43
N ASP A 30 -17.28 -15.35 -6.45
CA ASP A 30 -18.63 -15.87 -6.15
C ASP A 30 -19.39 -14.78 -5.38
N PRO A 31 -20.48 -14.22 -5.92
CA PRO A 31 -21.27 -13.19 -5.25
C PRO A 31 -21.97 -13.67 -3.97
N ARG A 32 -21.85 -14.95 -3.60
CA ARG A 32 -22.35 -15.53 -2.33
C ARG A 32 -21.27 -15.75 -1.29
N LEU A 33 -19.99 -15.66 -1.67
CA LEU A 33 -18.89 -15.82 -0.72
C LEU A 33 -18.59 -14.46 -0.08
N SER A 34 -19.04 -14.30 1.16
CA SER A 34 -18.53 -13.30 2.11
C SER A 34 -17.08 -13.60 2.55
N GLN A 35 -16.31 -14.32 1.73
CA GLN A 35 -15.00 -14.87 2.06
C GLN A 35 -14.02 -14.57 0.94
N PHE A 36 -13.00 -13.80 1.26
CA PHE A 36 -11.81 -13.67 0.42
C PHE A 36 -10.96 -14.92 0.58
N VAL A 37 -10.51 -15.50 -0.53
CA VAL A 37 -9.50 -16.55 -0.53
C VAL A 37 -8.17 -15.88 -0.83
N ALA A 38 -7.26 -15.88 0.14
CA ALA A 38 -5.88 -15.51 -0.09
C ALA A 38 -5.21 -16.61 -0.92
N VAL A 39 -4.63 -16.24 -2.06
CA VAL A 39 -3.87 -17.15 -2.92
C VAL A 39 -2.43 -16.64 -2.98
N GLU A 40 -1.47 -17.51 -2.71
CA GLU A 40 -0.05 -17.20 -2.93
C GLU A 40 0.17 -17.07 -4.45
N SER A 41 0.44 -15.85 -4.92
CA SER A 41 0.69 -15.59 -6.34
C SER A 41 2.15 -15.84 -6.74
N GLY A 42 3.08 -15.67 -5.80
CA GLY A 42 4.51 -15.84 -6.03
C GLY A 42 5.36 -15.25 -4.92
N ARG A 43 6.67 -15.15 -5.16
CA ARG A 43 7.63 -14.58 -4.20
C ARG A 43 8.39 -13.43 -4.84
N LEU A 44 8.53 -12.33 -4.11
CA LEU A 44 9.29 -11.17 -4.57
C LEU A 44 10.76 -11.56 -4.80
N GLN A 45 11.25 -11.39 -6.03
CA GLN A 45 12.58 -11.84 -6.45
C GLN A 45 13.62 -10.72 -6.47
N SER A 46 13.21 -9.46 -6.32
CA SER A 46 14.15 -8.33 -6.27
C SER A 46 14.98 -8.41 -4.99
N THR A 47 16.30 -8.44 -5.13
CA THR A 47 17.23 -8.44 -4.00
C THR A 47 17.39 -7.05 -3.36
N GLU A 48 16.95 -6.00 -4.04
CA GLU A 48 16.98 -4.62 -3.55
C GLU A 48 15.67 -4.25 -2.82
N LEU A 49 14.57 -4.98 -3.01
CA LEU A 49 13.33 -4.87 -2.25
C LEU A 49 13.40 -5.73 -0.97
N VAL A 50 14.11 -5.23 0.03
CA VAL A 50 14.43 -5.97 1.27
C VAL A 50 13.37 -5.82 2.37
N GLU A 51 12.55 -4.77 2.30
CA GLU A 51 11.54 -4.42 3.30
C GLU A 51 10.33 -3.79 2.58
N ALA A 52 9.59 -4.60 1.82
CA ALA A 52 8.44 -4.12 1.08
C ALA A 52 7.36 -3.58 2.03
N SER A 53 7.07 -2.27 1.95
CA SER A 53 6.03 -1.61 2.76
C SER A 53 4.78 -1.30 1.93
N GLY A 54 4.94 -0.73 0.73
CA GLY A 54 3.82 -0.46 -0.19
C GLY A 54 3.79 -1.39 -1.41
N LEU A 55 2.59 -1.76 -1.86
CA LEU A 55 2.35 -2.57 -3.06
C LEU A 55 1.08 -2.14 -3.79
N ALA A 56 1.17 -1.86 -5.09
CA ALA A 56 0.04 -1.46 -5.91
C ALA A 56 -0.05 -2.25 -7.23
N THR A 57 -1.26 -2.56 -7.67
CA THR A 57 -1.48 -3.11 -9.02
C THR A 57 -1.49 -1.97 -10.03
N SER A 58 -0.73 -2.11 -11.12
CA SER A 58 -0.63 -1.11 -12.18
C SER A 58 -2.00 -0.76 -12.79
N ARG A 59 -2.22 0.53 -13.06
CA ARG A 59 -3.39 1.01 -13.81
C ARG A 59 -3.16 0.95 -15.33
N ARG A 60 -1.92 0.68 -15.76
CA ARG A 60 -1.56 0.47 -17.18
C ARG A 60 -1.72 -0.98 -17.62
N ARG A 61 -1.41 -1.94 -16.77
CA ARG A 61 -1.33 -3.35 -17.15
C ARG A 61 -1.59 -4.28 -15.97
N SER A 62 -2.45 -5.26 -16.15
CA SER A 62 -2.88 -6.17 -15.07
C SER A 62 -1.82 -7.20 -14.65
N ASP A 63 -0.71 -7.31 -15.39
CA ASP A 63 0.40 -8.22 -15.15
C ASP A 63 1.57 -7.57 -14.39
N LEU A 64 1.43 -6.30 -13.96
CA LEU A 64 2.45 -5.52 -13.26
C LEU A 64 1.97 -5.09 -11.87
N LEU A 65 2.86 -5.27 -10.91
CA LEU A 65 2.82 -4.69 -9.59
C LEU A 65 3.94 -3.65 -9.45
N TRP A 66 3.66 -2.62 -8.68
CA TRP A 66 4.64 -1.67 -8.19
C TRP A 66 4.82 -1.86 -6.70
N ALA A 67 6.05 -1.76 -6.21
CA ALA A 67 6.36 -1.81 -4.78
C ALA A 67 7.36 -0.73 -4.38
N VAL A 68 7.40 -0.43 -3.08
CA VAL A 68 8.41 0.42 -2.44
C VAL A 68 8.99 -0.26 -1.20
N ASN A 69 10.23 0.07 -0.86
CA ASN A 69 10.80 -0.29 0.43
C ASN A 69 10.39 0.69 1.53
N ASP A 70 10.43 0.23 2.77
CA ASP A 70 10.35 1.01 4.01
C ASP A 70 11.57 1.95 4.22
N SER A 71 11.57 2.71 5.31
CA SER A 71 12.48 3.79 5.70
C SER A 71 13.96 3.55 5.44
N GLY A 72 14.66 4.60 5.03
CA GLY A 72 16.11 4.62 4.87
C GLY A 72 16.66 3.78 3.71
N ASN A 73 15.79 3.11 2.95
CA ASN A 73 16.14 2.45 1.71
C ASN A 73 16.21 3.45 0.55
N ARG A 74 16.57 2.95 -0.63
CA ARG A 74 16.62 3.78 -1.85
C ARG A 74 15.22 4.30 -2.20
N SER A 75 15.12 5.57 -2.58
CA SER A 75 13.92 6.19 -3.19
C SER A 75 13.65 5.59 -4.58
N ALA A 76 13.11 4.37 -4.62
CA ALA A 76 12.89 3.62 -5.86
C ALA A 76 11.52 2.93 -5.87
N LEU A 77 10.95 2.88 -7.07
CA LEU A 77 9.76 2.10 -7.41
C LEU A 77 10.21 0.79 -8.05
N TYR A 78 9.81 -0.33 -7.47
CA TYR A 78 10.15 -1.67 -7.96
C TYR A 78 9.01 -2.18 -8.84
N ALA A 79 9.32 -2.45 -10.10
CA ALA A 79 8.39 -3.07 -11.04
C ALA A 79 8.51 -4.59 -10.95
N LEU A 80 7.39 -5.26 -10.70
CA LEU A 80 7.33 -6.69 -10.48
C LEU A 80 6.22 -7.30 -11.33
N ALA A 81 6.43 -8.48 -11.89
CA ALA A 81 5.32 -9.27 -12.40
C ALA A 81 4.47 -9.79 -11.23
N VAL A 82 3.21 -10.14 -11.51
CA VAL A 82 2.28 -10.68 -10.48
C VAL A 82 2.76 -11.98 -9.82
N ASP A 83 3.71 -12.70 -10.44
CA ASP A 83 4.40 -13.87 -9.87
C ASP A 83 5.61 -13.51 -9.00
N GLY A 84 5.86 -12.22 -8.78
CA GLY A 84 6.94 -11.65 -7.97
C GLY A 84 8.29 -11.50 -8.70
N ARG A 85 8.38 -11.88 -9.98
CA ARG A 85 9.60 -11.70 -10.78
C ARG A 85 9.88 -10.23 -11.03
N GLU A 86 11.13 -9.83 -10.84
CA GLU A 86 11.57 -8.45 -11.06
C GLU A 86 11.59 -8.07 -12.54
N LEU A 87 10.99 -6.91 -12.85
CA LEU A 87 10.96 -6.30 -14.18
C LEU A 87 11.87 -5.06 -14.26
N GLY A 88 12.36 -4.59 -13.12
CA GLY A 88 13.32 -3.48 -12.99
C GLY A 88 12.90 -2.50 -11.91
N GLN A 89 13.57 -1.35 -11.86
CA GLN A 89 13.28 -0.30 -10.89
C GLN A 89 13.40 1.08 -11.51
N VAL A 90 12.62 2.03 -11.03
CA VAL A 90 12.66 3.44 -11.42
C VAL A 90 13.01 4.27 -10.19
N ILE A 91 14.04 5.10 -10.27
CA ILE A 91 14.43 6.00 -9.18
C ILE A 91 13.46 7.17 -9.14
N LEU A 92 12.94 7.48 -7.96
CA LEU A 92 12.19 8.70 -7.71
C LEU A 92 13.17 9.77 -7.23
N ALA A 93 13.66 10.59 -8.15
CA ALA A 93 14.68 11.60 -7.90
C ALA A 93 14.12 12.84 -7.21
N GLY A 94 14.97 13.51 -6.43
CA GLY A 94 14.63 14.76 -5.74
C GLY A 94 13.81 14.58 -4.46
N VAL A 95 13.65 13.35 -3.98
CA VAL A 95 13.02 12.99 -2.71
C VAL A 95 13.79 11.88 -2.04
N ASP A 96 13.80 11.89 -0.71
CA ASP A 96 14.40 10.84 0.12
C ASP A 96 13.29 9.93 0.65
N ASN A 97 13.64 8.68 0.97
CA ASN A 97 12.77 7.77 1.69
C ASN A 97 13.00 7.95 3.19
N ASP A 98 12.30 8.92 3.77
CA ASP A 98 12.37 9.17 5.22
C ASP A 98 11.65 8.05 5.99
N ASP A 99 10.38 7.78 5.64
CA ASP A 99 9.53 6.72 6.22
C ASP A 99 8.39 6.35 5.22
N TRP A 100 8.74 5.73 4.09
CA TRP A 100 7.78 5.33 3.05
C TRP A 100 7.01 4.07 3.46
N GLU A 101 5.71 4.22 3.72
CA GLU A 101 4.91 3.15 4.29
C GLU A 101 3.87 2.56 3.34
N ASP A 102 3.51 3.28 2.27
CA ASP A 102 2.50 2.78 1.33
C ASP A 102 2.71 3.31 -0.10
N LEU A 103 2.10 2.61 -1.06
CA LEU A 103 2.09 2.95 -2.47
C LEU A 103 0.71 2.70 -3.06
N VAL A 104 0.15 3.72 -3.70
CA VAL A 104 -1.19 3.63 -4.33
C VAL A 104 -1.09 3.84 -5.83
N ALA A 105 -1.78 3.01 -6.62
CA ALA A 105 -1.99 3.23 -8.05
C ALA A 105 -3.42 3.69 -8.34
N PHE A 106 -3.58 4.78 -9.06
CA PHE A 106 -4.88 5.42 -9.27
C PHE A 106 -4.98 6.11 -10.63
N THR A 107 -6.21 6.35 -11.09
CA THR A 107 -6.47 7.15 -12.28
C THR A 107 -6.81 8.58 -11.90
N TRP A 108 -6.07 9.54 -12.46
CA TRP A 108 -6.36 10.96 -12.25
C TRP A 108 -6.23 11.73 -13.56
N ARG A 109 -7.30 12.48 -13.86
CA ARG A 109 -7.44 13.24 -15.12
C ARG A 109 -7.22 12.35 -16.36
N GLY A 110 -7.78 11.15 -16.33
CA GLY A 110 -7.74 10.17 -17.44
C GLY A 110 -6.37 9.54 -17.68
N LYS A 111 -5.42 9.65 -16.73
CA LYS A 111 -4.09 9.05 -16.82
C LYS A 111 -3.83 8.20 -15.58
N PRO A 112 -3.00 7.15 -15.68
CA PRO A 112 -2.57 6.36 -14.54
C PRO A 112 -1.43 7.06 -13.78
N TRP A 113 -1.50 6.99 -12.45
CA TRP A 113 -0.59 7.62 -11.51
C TRP A 113 -0.19 6.65 -10.40
N LEU A 114 0.95 6.96 -9.78
CA LEU A 114 1.38 6.37 -8.52
C LEU A 114 1.45 7.48 -7.46
N LEU A 115 1.10 7.15 -6.22
CA LEU A 115 1.24 7.98 -5.02
C LEU A 115 2.09 7.20 -4.03
N VAL A 116 3.29 7.70 -3.74
CA VAL A 116 4.17 7.19 -2.68
C VAL A 116 3.86 7.93 -1.39
N ALA A 117 3.66 7.20 -0.30
CA ALA A 117 3.29 7.77 0.99
C ALA A 117 4.47 7.76 1.96
N ASP A 118 5.14 8.92 2.10
CA ASP A 118 6.16 9.16 3.12
C ASP A 118 5.49 9.68 4.39
N VAL A 119 4.86 8.76 5.11
CA VAL A 119 3.88 9.06 6.19
C VAL A 119 4.09 8.26 7.47
N GLY A 120 5.09 7.38 7.51
CA GLY A 120 5.49 6.69 8.73
C GLY A 120 6.01 7.68 9.77
N ASP A 121 5.72 7.41 11.04
CA ASP A 121 6.22 8.18 12.17
C ASP A 121 6.09 7.36 13.45
N ASN A 122 6.80 6.22 13.49
CA ASN A 122 6.78 5.27 14.60
C ASN A 122 7.01 5.90 16.00
N ARG A 123 7.61 7.10 16.06
CA ARG A 123 7.90 7.84 17.30
C ARG A 123 6.99 9.03 17.55
N GLY A 124 6.10 9.40 16.62
CA GLY A 124 5.22 10.56 16.74
C GLY A 124 5.99 11.89 16.81
N GLN A 125 7.06 12.04 16.02
CA GLN A 125 7.96 13.21 16.04
C GLN A 125 7.96 14.03 14.74
N ARG A 126 7.30 13.55 13.68
CA ARG A 126 7.22 14.25 12.40
C ARG A 126 6.04 15.21 12.40
N ASP A 127 6.32 16.49 12.62
CA ASP A 127 5.31 17.57 12.54
C ASP A 127 4.62 17.68 11.17
N ARG A 128 5.26 17.15 10.14
CA ARG A 128 4.77 17.09 8.77
C ARG A 128 5.25 15.82 8.07
N VAL A 129 4.43 15.35 7.16
CA VAL A 129 4.65 14.19 6.31
C VAL A 129 4.32 14.56 4.86
N VAL A 130 4.70 13.72 3.90
CA VAL A 130 4.62 14.08 2.47
C VAL A 130 4.06 12.93 1.65
N LEU A 131 3.22 13.29 0.67
CA LEU A 131 2.80 12.39 -0.39
C LEU A 131 3.43 12.81 -1.70
N HIS A 132 4.05 11.88 -2.42
CA HIS A 132 4.69 12.14 -3.71
C HIS A 132 3.92 11.45 -4.83
N ALA A 133 3.45 12.20 -5.82
CA ALA A 133 2.73 11.62 -6.94
C ALA A 133 3.44 11.84 -8.26
N LEU A 134 3.37 10.82 -9.10
CA LEU A 134 3.95 10.82 -10.43
C LEU A 134 3.03 10.09 -11.41
N PRO A 135 3.07 10.44 -12.70
CA PRO A 135 2.51 9.58 -13.74
C PRO A 135 3.13 8.19 -13.65
N GLU A 136 2.32 7.15 -13.78
CA GLU A 136 2.83 5.78 -13.71
C GLU A 136 3.92 5.56 -14.79
N PRO A 137 5.15 5.14 -14.43
CA PRO A 137 6.23 4.95 -15.39
C PRO A 137 5.91 3.92 -16.47
N GLN A 138 6.64 3.99 -17.58
CA GLN A 138 6.53 3.04 -18.67
C GLN A 138 7.83 2.26 -18.82
N ALA A 139 7.71 1.00 -19.26
CA ALA A 139 8.85 0.19 -19.62
C ALA A 139 9.42 0.64 -20.97
N ASP A 140 10.68 0.27 -21.22
CA ASP A 140 11.25 0.32 -22.56
C ASP A 140 10.63 -0.73 -23.50
N ASP A 141 11.10 -0.77 -24.75
CA ASP A 141 10.63 -1.70 -25.78
C ASP A 141 10.86 -3.19 -25.42
N GLN A 142 11.68 -3.47 -24.41
CA GLN A 142 11.98 -4.82 -23.91
C GLN A 142 11.14 -5.17 -22.67
N GLY A 143 10.26 -4.27 -22.23
CA GLY A 143 9.44 -4.47 -21.04
C GLY A 143 10.22 -4.29 -19.73
N ARG A 144 11.39 -3.64 -19.76
CA ARG A 144 12.21 -3.35 -18.59
C ARG A 144 11.94 -1.94 -18.06
N PHE A 145 11.90 -1.83 -16.73
CA PHE A 145 11.79 -0.55 -16.05
C PHE A 145 13.16 -0.08 -15.57
N SER A 146 13.53 1.15 -15.92
CA SER A 146 14.82 1.76 -15.54
C SER A 146 14.72 3.28 -15.62
N GLY A 147 15.75 3.97 -15.11
CA GLY A 147 15.88 5.42 -15.19
C GLY A 147 15.39 6.16 -13.94
N GLU A 148 15.28 7.47 -14.07
CA GLU A 148 14.91 8.37 -12.98
C GLU A 148 13.74 9.25 -13.39
N VAL A 149 12.83 9.48 -12.47
CA VAL A 149 11.68 10.38 -12.63
C VAL A 149 11.56 11.25 -11.39
N GLN A 150 11.05 12.47 -11.54
CA GLN A 150 10.71 13.31 -10.40
C GLN A 150 9.20 13.20 -10.11
N PRO A 151 8.76 13.40 -8.85
CA PRO A 151 7.35 13.61 -8.57
C PRO A 151 6.80 14.76 -9.43
N ALA A 152 5.66 14.55 -10.07
CA ALA A 152 4.96 15.63 -10.75
C ALA A 152 4.34 16.61 -9.75
N TRP A 153 4.04 16.15 -8.53
CA TRP A 153 3.74 16.99 -7.39
C TRP A 153 4.04 16.27 -6.08
N SER A 154 4.30 17.06 -5.04
CA SER A 154 4.38 16.61 -3.65
C SER A 154 3.38 17.40 -2.83
N LEU A 155 2.71 16.74 -1.89
CA LEU A 155 1.75 17.34 -0.97
C LEU A 155 2.26 17.15 0.46
N THR A 156 2.83 18.20 1.04
CA THR A 156 3.21 18.23 2.45
C THR A 156 1.99 18.54 3.30
N PHE A 157 1.77 17.76 4.36
CA PHE A 157 0.65 17.97 5.26
C PHE A 157 0.99 17.68 6.72
N THR A 158 0.10 18.12 7.61
CA THR A 158 0.10 17.80 9.04
C THR A 158 -1.27 17.27 9.45
N TYR A 159 -1.34 16.56 10.57
CA TYR A 159 -2.59 16.14 11.17
C TYR A 159 -3.07 17.20 12.18
N PRO A 160 -4.39 17.40 12.33
CA PRO A 160 -4.94 18.47 13.16
C PRO A 160 -4.74 18.25 14.67
N ASP A 161 -4.45 17.01 15.07
CA ASP A 161 -4.35 16.54 16.45
C ASP A 161 -2.93 16.11 16.87
N GLY A 162 -1.93 16.48 16.07
CA GLY A 162 -0.51 16.20 16.32
C GLY A 162 0.06 15.10 15.43
N PRO A 163 1.37 14.81 15.50
CA PRO A 163 2.00 13.79 14.67
C PRO A 163 1.37 12.40 14.84
N HIS A 164 1.16 11.70 13.73
CA HIS A 164 0.66 10.32 13.71
C HIS A 164 1.52 9.45 12.81
N ASP A 165 1.76 8.24 13.29
CA ASP A 165 2.23 7.11 12.49
C ASP A 165 1.10 6.68 11.54
N CYS A 166 1.40 6.44 10.27
CA CYS A 166 0.41 6.05 9.26
C CYS A 166 1.02 4.99 8.35
N GLU A 167 0.32 3.89 8.13
CA GLU A 167 0.81 2.77 7.29
C GLU A 167 -0.23 2.29 6.28
N ALA A 168 -1.27 3.08 6.04
CA ALA A 168 -2.34 2.69 5.14
C ALA A 168 -2.87 3.95 4.45
N VAL A 169 -2.78 3.97 3.11
CA VAL A 169 -3.18 5.10 2.26
C VAL A 169 -3.98 4.58 1.07
N ALA A 170 -5.10 5.23 0.75
CA ALA A 170 -5.89 4.90 -0.45
C ALA A 170 -6.31 6.19 -1.17
N VAL A 171 -6.62 6.07 -2.46
CA VAL A 171 -7.16 7.18 -3.26
C VAL A 171 -8.60 6.89 -3.63
N ASP A 172 -9.51 7.75 -3.15
CA ASP A 172 -10.89 7.78 -3.60
C ASP A 172 -10.98 8.62 -4.87
N GLU A 173 -10.91 7.94 -6.02
CA GLU A 173 -10.93 8.57 -7.35
C GLU A 173 -12.24 9.33 -7.60
N THR A 174 -13.38 8.79 -7.12
CA THR A 174 -14.70 9.40 -7.30
C THR A 174 -14.88 10.69 -6.51
N ALA A 175 -14.38 10.74 -5.28
CA ALA A 175 -14.44 11.93 -4.43
C ALA A 175 -13.24 12.87 -4.60
N ALA A 176 -12.24 12.45 -5.39
CA ALA A 176 -10.94 13.11 -5.52
C ALA A 176 -10.30 13.39 -4.15
N ARG A 177 -10.23 12.36 -3.30
CA ARG A 177 -9.63 12.42 -1.96
C ARG A 177 -8.55 11.35 -1.78
N ILE A 178 -7.59 11.67 -0.92
CA ILE A 178 -6.63 10.71 -0.38
C ILE A 178 -7.12 10.38 1.03
N LEU A 179 -7.20 9.11 1.35
CA LEU A 179 -7.51 8.60 2.69
C LEU A 179 -6.22 8.17 3.36
N LEU A 180 -6.11 8.43 4.66
CA LEU A 180 -4.95 8.07 5.48
C LEU A 180 -5.47 7.42 6.77
N LEU A 181 -4.97 6.23 7.10
CA LEU A 181 -5.40 5.51 8.29
C LEU A 181 -4.22 5.37 9.24
N SER A 182 -4.35 5.99 10.42
CA SER A 182 -3.26 5.98 11.39
C SER A 182 -2.99 4.59 11.93
N LYS A 183 -1.73 4.37 12.27
CA LYS A 183 -1.25 3.25 13.07
C LYS A 183 -1.02 3.75 14.50
N ARG A 184 -1.06 2.83 15.45
CA ARG A 184 -0.78 3.05 16.89
C ARG A 184 -1.78 3.93 17.64
N SER A 185 -2.76 4.52 16.95
CA SER A 185 -4.01 4.99 17.57
C SER A 185 -4.92 3.81 17.91
N ASN A 186 -5.66 3.90 19.01
CA ASN A 186 -6.63 2.87 19.40
C ASN A 186 -7.98 3.51 19.78
N PRO A 187 -9.01 3.42 18.92
CA PRO A 187 -8.99 2.82 17.57
C PRO A 187 -8.11 3.61 16.57
N PRO A 188 -7.73 3.00 15.42
CA PRO A 188 -7.15 3.73 14.29
C PRO A 188 -8.03 4.91 13.86
N MET A 189 -7.41 6.00 13.42
CA MET A 189 -8.09 7.20 12.98
C MET A 189 -7.98 7.38 11.47
N LEU A 190 -9.13 7.58 10.82
CA LEU A 190 -9.20 7.85 9.39
C LEU A 190 -9.20 9.37 9.15
N TYR A 191 -8.33 9.81 8.25
CA TYR A 191 -8.20 11.19 7.80
C TYR A 191 -8.36 11.28 6.29
N SER A 192 -8.54 12.50 5.79
CA SER A 192 -8.54 12.77 4.36
C SER A 192 -7.82 14.05 3.96
N LEU A 193 -7.34 14.04 2.71
CA LEU A 193 -6.76 15.18 2.01
C LEU A 193 -7.40 15.30 0.61
N PRO A 194 -7.37 16.50 -0.01
CA PRO A 194 -7.69 16.62 -1.43
C PRO A 194 -6.68 15.83 -2.29
N LEU A 195 -7.14 15.28 -3.41
CA LEU A 195 -6.27 14.61 -4.38
C LEU A 195 -5.46 15.64 -5.18
N GLY A 196 -4.24 15.87 -4.72
CA GLY A 196 -3.27 16.81 -5.28
C GLY A 196 -3.30 18.17 -4.57
N PRO A 197 -2.19 18.93 -4.62
CA PRO A 197 -2.05 20.17 -3.88
C PRO A 197 -2.97 21.28 -4.43
N PRO A 198 -3.81 21.90 -3.58
CA PRO A 198 -4.49 23.15 -3.88
C PRO A 198 -3.51 24.26 -4.32
N PRO A 199 -3.89 25.10 -5.31
CA PRO A 199 -3.04 26.21 -5.75
C PRO A 199 -2.68 27.16 -4.61
N GLY A 200 -1.38 27.45 -4.47
CA GLY A 200 -0.86 28.43 -3.50
C GLY A 200 -0.78 27.94 -2.05
N VAL A 201 -1.10 26.67 -1.76
CA VAL A 201 -1.01 26.12 -0.41
C VAL A 201 0.20 25.19 -0.29
N GLN A 202 1.16 25.58 0.56
CA GLN A 202 2.40 24.83 0.76
C GLN A 202 2.31 23.72 1.82
N LEU A 203 1.43 23.89 2.82
CA LEU A 203 1.20 22.94 3.90
C LEU A 203 -0.31 22.71 4.03
N GLN A 204 -0.74 21.47 3.85
CA GLN A 204 -2.12 21.06 4.05
C GLN A 204 -2.34 20.60 5.50
N MET A 205 -3.59 20.70 5.96
CA MET A 205 -4.04 20.05 7.18
C MET A 205 -5.00 18.94 6.80
N ALA A 206 -4.75 17.72 7.29
CA ALA A 206 -5.66 16.61 7.07
C ALA A 206 -7.00 16.84 7.78
N THR A 207 -8.09 16.42 7.15
CA THR A 207 -9.43 16.47 7.74
C THR A 207 -9.73 15.15 8.44
N VAL A 208 -10.11 15.20 9.72
CA VAL A 208 -10.55 14.01 10.47
C VAL A 208 -11.86 13.49 9.87
N ILE A 209 -11.89 12.21 9.48
CA ILE A 209 -13.13 11.53 9.11
C ILE A 209 -13.73 10.88 10.36
N GLY A 210 -12.95 10.10 11.10
CA GLY A 210 -13.43 9.44 12.32
C GLY A 210 -12.67 8.16 12.67
N PRO A 211 -12.95 7.60 13.85
CA PRO A 211 -12.33 6.36 14.30
C PRO A 211 -12.84 5.15 13.53
N VAL A 212 -11.94 4.24 13.16
CA VAL A 212 -12.27 2.91 12.61
C VAL A 212 -12.37 1.90 13.76
N ALA A 213 -13.44 2.02 14.55
CA ALA A 213 -13.66 1.21 15.76
C ALA A 213 -14.13 -0.24 15.48
N THR A 214 -14.38 -0.56 14.22
CA THR A 214 -14.83 -1.88 13.74
C THR A 214 -13.71 -2.90 13.63
N ILE A 215 -12.44 -2.47 13.64
CA ILE A 215 -11.30 -3.38 13.75
C ILE A 215 -11.19 -3.82 15.22
N PRO A 216 -11.43 -5.10 15.54
CA PRO A 216 -11.35 -5.58 16.92
C PRO A 216 -9.92 -5.46 17.46
N PRO A 217 -9.74 -5.19 18.77
CA PRO A 217 -8.42 -5.23 19.38
C PRO A 217 -7.85 -6.67 19.38
N PRO A 218 -6.53 -6.83 19.59
CA PRO A 218 -5.92 -8.15 19.72
C PRO A 218 -6.61 -9.00 20.80
N SER A 219 -6.87 -10.27 20.50
CA SER A 219 -7.45 -11.20 21.46
C SER A 219 -6.47 -11.50 22.60
N SER A 220 -6.98 -12.05 23.71
CA SER A 220 -6.12 -12.54 24.80
C SER A 220 -5.07 -13.56 24.31
N PHE A 221 -5.41 -14.36 23.29
CA PHE A 221 -4.47 -15.28 22.66
C PHE A 221 -3.41 -14.55 21.82
N ASP A 222 -3.79 -13.51 21.07
CA ASP A 222 -2.82 -12.70 20.32
C ASP A 222 -1.76 -12.13 21.26
N LEU A 223 -2.18 -11.58 22.40
CA LEU A 223 -1.30 -10.95 23.38
C LEU A 223 -0.25 -11.90 23.99
N LEU A 224 -0.44 -13.22 23.88
CA LEU A 224 0.54 -14.22 24.31
C LEU A 224 1.65 -14.46 23.27
N LEU A 225 1.44 -14.03 22.02
CA LEU A 225 2.38 -14.24 20.93
C LEU A 225 3.34 -13.05 20.77
N PRO A 226 4.57 -13.27 20.28
CA PRO A 226 5.45 -12.18 19.87
C PRO A 226 4.73 -11.20 18.93
N TYR A 227 4.86 -9.89 19.22
CA TYR A 227 4.19 -8.81 18.48
C TYR A 227 2.65 -8.86 18.48
N GLY A 228 2.06 -9.67 19.38
CA GLY A 228 0.63 -9.85 19.55
C GLY A 228 -0.17 -8.56 19.68
N GLN A 229 0.37 -7.61 20.45
CA GLN A 229 -0.24 -6.28 20.66
C GLN A 229 -0.42 -5.46 19.37
N PHE A 230 0.32 -5.79 18.30
CA PHE A 230 0.23 -5.09 17.03
C PHE A 230 -0.69 -5.80 16.02
N ARG A 231 -1.22 -6.99 16.31
CA ARG A 231 -1.97 -7.81 15.33
C ARG A 231 -3.16 -7.12 14.65
N SER A 232 -3.74 -6.13 15.30
CA SER A 232 -4.90 -5.38 14.81
C SER A 232 -4.53 -4.00 14.25
N GLN A 233 -3.24 -3.68 14.18
CA GLN A 233 -2.77 -2.43 13.61
C GLN A 233 -2.86 -2.47 12.09
N PRO A 234 -3.37 -1.42 11.42
CA PRO A 234 -3.39 -1.31 9.97
C PRO A 234 -1.97 -1.35 9.39
N THR A 235 -1.84 -1.96 8.20
CA THR A 235 -0.57 -2.06 7.45
C THR A 235 -0.72 -1.78 5.96
N ALA A 236 -1.95 -1.62 5.46
CA ALA A 236 -2.25 -1.16 4.11
C ALA A 236 -3.75 -0.87 4.00
N MET A 237 -4.13 -0.05 3.02
CA MET A 237 -5.51 -0.04 2.53
C MET A 237 -5.58 0.23 1.02
N ASP A 238 -6.62 -0.27 0.36
CA ASP A 238 -6.84 0.02 -1.06
C ASP A 238 -8.33 0.11 -1.40
N LEU A 239 -8.63 0.86 -2.46
CA LEU A 239 -9.99 1.11 -2.96
C LEU A 239 -10.21 0.49 -4.33
N SER A 240 -11.39 -0.11 -4.50
CA SER A 240 -11.89 -0.49 -5.83
C SER A 240 -11.94 0.73 -6.77
N THR A 241 -11.87 0.49 -8.08
CA THR A 241 -11.89 1.56 -9.09
C THR A 241 -13.18 2.39 -9.11
N ASP A 242 -14.28 1.85 -8.60
CA ASP A 242 -15.53 2.58 -8.41
C ASP A 242 -15.63 3.27 -7.04
N SER A 243 -14.55 3.21 -6.24
CA SER A 243 -14.43 3.72 -4.88
C SER A 243 -15.56 3.26 -3.95
N ARG A 244 -16.04 2.02 -4.05
CA ARG A 244 -17.12 1.53 -3.17
C ARG A 244 -16.69 0.46 -2.19
N ASP A 245 -15.63 -0.27 -2.50
CA ASP A 245 -15.07 -1.33 -1.67
C ASP A 245 -13.69 -0.89 -1.17
N LEU A 246 -13.58 -0.67 0.14
CA LEU A 246 -12.33 -0.37 0.82
C LEU A 246 -11.85 -1.62 1.54
N LEU A 247 -10.64 -2.08 1.22
CA LEU A 247 -9.99 -3.15 1.95
C LEU A 247 -8.94 -2.55 2.88
N ILE A 248 -8.99 -2.89 4.17
CA ILE A 248 -7.95 -2.57 5.15
C ILE A 248 -7.26 -3.87 5.56
N LEU A 249 -5.93 -3.92 5.42
CA LEU A 249 -5.11 -5.00 5.95
C LEU A 249 -4.57 -4.64 7.33
N THR A 250 -4.49 -5.64 8.19
CA THR A 250 -3.70 -5.61 9.41
C THR A 250 -2.67 -6.73 9.38
N TYR A 251 -1.78 -6.78 10.37
CA TYR A 251 -0.86 -7.92 10.57
C TYR A 251 -1.52 -9.30 10.73
N ARG A 252 -2.85 -9.40 10.72
CA ARG A 252 -3.57 -10.68 10.90
C ARG A 252 -4.76 -10.85 9.96
N HIS A 253 -5.52 -9.80 9.67
CA HIS A 253 -6.79 -9.91 8.96
C HIS A 253 -6.90 -8.89 7.83
N ALA A 254 -7.87 -9.13 6.96
CA ALA A 254 -8.35 -8.17 5.98
C ALA A 254 -9.80 -7.82 6.30
N TYR A 255 -10.16 -6.54 6.25
CA TYR A 255 -11.50 -6.04 6.52
C TYR A 255 -12.03 -5.32 5.29
N LEU A 256 -13.19 -5.74 4.80
CA LEU A 256 -13.90 -5.09 3.69
C LEU A 256 -14.97 -4.15 4.25
N TYR A 257 -14.91 -2.90 3.80
CA TYR A 257 -15.92 -1.88 4.03
C TYR A 257 -16.57 -1.54 2.71
N GLN A 258 -17.90 -1.44 2.70
CA GLN A 258 -18.66 -1.19 1.49
C GLN A 258 -19.54 0.03 1.70
N ARG A 259 -19.51 0.95 0.73
CA ARG A 259 -20.37 2.13 0.74
C ARG A 259 -21.28 2.18 -0.48
N SER A 260 -22.45 2.77 -0.28
CA SER A 260 -23.36 3.13 -1.34
C SER A 260 -22.83 4.32 -2.16
N HIS A 261 -23.34 4.49 -3.37
CA HIS A 261 -22.96 5.62 -4.21
C HIS A 261 -23.25 6.97 -3.52
N GLY A 262 -22.23 7.81 -3.40
CA GLY A 262 -22.33 9.13 -2.75
C GLY A 262 -22.38 9.09 -1.21
N GLN A 263 -22.24 7.92 -0.58
CA GLN A 263 -22.09 7.80 0.86
C GLN A 263 -20.68 8.23 1.27
N GLU A 264 -20.56 9.01 2.34
CA GLU A 264 -19.26 9.36 2.92
C GLU A 264 -18.69 8.17 3.73
N TRP A 265 -17.37 8.01 3.75
CA TRP A 265 -16.70 6.91 4.47
C TRP A 265 -16.95 6.91 5.98
N ALA A 266 -17.23 8.07 6.59
CA ALA A 266 -17.61 8.15 8.00
C ALA A 266 -18.90 7.38 8.34
N ALA A 267 -19.76 7.14 7.34
CA ALA A 267 -21.06 6.50 7.51
C ALA A 267 -21.10 5.07 6.96
N ALA A 268 -19.99 4.57 6.41
CA ALA A 268 -19.89 3.25 5.78
C ALA A 268 -19.48 2.15 6.78
#